data_AF-A8TB67-F1
#
_entry.id   AF-A8TB67-F1
#
_cell.length_a   1.000
_cell.length_b   1.000
_cell.length_c   1.000
_cell.angle_alpha   90.00
_cell.angle_beta   90.00
_cell.angle_gamma   90.00
#
_symmetry.space_group_name_H-M   'P 1'
#
loop_
_entity.id
_entity.type
_entity.pdbx_description
1 polymer ?
#
loop_
_entity_poly.entity_id
_entity_poly.type
_entity_poly.pdbx_seq_one_letter_code
_entity_poly.pdbx_strand_id
1 'polypeptide(L)'
;ASLSVGMTTTQAMRRVVLPQATRVALPSLMNYFIDMIKSTSLAFTLGVAEIMAKAQMEASSSFRFFEAFLAVALIYWGVVVILTRVQTWAEARLNKAYVR
;
A
#
# COMPACT_ATOMS: atom_id res chain seq x y z
N ALA A 1 31.75 -15.79 -15.89
CA ALA A 1 32.13 -15.47 -17.28
C ALA A 1 32.52 -14.00 -17.48
N SER A 2 31.93 -13.01 -16.81
CA SER A 2 32.28 -11.58 -16.97
C SER A 2 33.66 -11.19 -16.43
N LEU A 3 34.07 -11.74 -15.28
CA LEU A 3 35.43 -11.55 -14.73
C LEU A 3 36.52 -12.16 -15.62
N SER A 4 36.17 -13.16 -16.42
CA SER A 4 37.07 -13.91 -17.30
C SER A 4 37.46 -13.15 -18.58
N VAL A 5 36.72 -12.10 -18.94
CA VAL A 5 36.88 -11.31 -20.19
C VAL A 5 37.51 -9.92 -19.91
N GLY A 6 38.08 -9.71 -18.72
CA GLY A 6 38.71 -8.44 -18.35
C GLY A 6 37.73 -7.29 -18.08
N MET A 7 36.43 -7.58 -17.88
CA MET A 7 35.46 -6.56 -17.49
C MET A 7 35.68 -6.14 -16.04
N THR A 8 35.67 -4.83 -15.78
CA THR A 8 35.61 -4.31 -14.41
C THR A 8 34.28 -4.68 -13.75
N THR A 9 34.25 -4.78 -12.43
CA THR A 9 33.06 -5.12 -11.63
C THR A 9 31.87 -4.23 -11.95
N THR A 10 32.10 -2.94 -12.19
CA THR A 10 31.07 -1.98 -12.58
C THR A 10 30.51 -2.24 -13.98
N GLN A 11 31.36 -2.62 -14.95
CA GLN A 11 30.92 -2.99 -16.30
C GLN A 11 30.09 -4.27 -16.29
N ALA A 12 30.50 -5.28 -15.52
CA ALA A 12 29.75 -6.52 -15.34
C ALA A 12 28.39 -6.27 -14.68
N MET A 13 28.35 -5.44 -13.63
CA MET A 13 27.11 -5.11 -12.91
C MET A 13 26.10 -4.39 -13.80
N ARG A 14 26.50 -3.34 -14.53
CA ARG A 14 25.59 -2.54 -15.36
C ARG A 14 25.12 -3.26 -16.62
N ARG A 15 25.99 -4.03 -17.28
CA ARG A 15 25.68 -4.64 -18.59
C ARG A 15 25.14 -6.06 -18.52
N VAL A 16 25.44 -6.80 -17.45
CA VAL A 16 25.09 -8.21 -17.34
C VAL A 16 24.14 -8.45 -16.18
N VAL A 17 24.53 -8.09 -14.96
CA VAL A 17 23.78 -8.46 -13.76
C VAL A 17 22.49 -7.66 -13.62
N LEU A 18 22.53 -6.33 -13.70
CA LEU A 18 21.35 -5.47 -13.55
C LEU A 18 20.25 -5.79 -14.59
N PRO A 19 20.53 -5.89 -15.91
CA PRO A 19 19.50 -6.18 -16.92
C PRO A 19 18.91 -7.59 -16.77
N GLN A 20 19.69 -8.56 -16.30
CA GLN A 20 19.20 -9.93 -16.06
C GLN A 20 18.38 -9.99 -14.78
N ALA A 21 18.86 -9.38 -13.70
CA ALA A 21 18.16 -9.31 -12.42
C ALA A 21 16.82 -8.58 -12.56
N THR A 22 16.75 -7.46 -13.30
CA THR A 22 15.48 -6.76 -13.51
C THR A 22 14.49 -7.58 -14.32
N ARG A 23 14.91 -8.31 -15.37
CA ARG A 23 13.99 -9.20 -16.10
C ARG A 23 13.37 -10.30 -15.23
N VAL A 24 14.08 -10.75 -14.20
CA VAL A 24 13.60 -11.80 -13.27
C VAL A 24 12.81 -11.21 -12.09
N ALA A 25 13.27 -10.10 -11.52
CA ALA A 25 12.67 -9.49 -10.33
C ALA A 25 11.47 -8.59 -10.64
N LEU A 26 11.41 -7.98 -11.84
CA LEU A 26 10.31 -7.08 -12.20
C LEU A 26 8.95 -7.81 -12.25
N PRO A 27 8.81 -9.00 -12.87
CA PRO A 27 7.54 -9.71 -12.88
C PRO A 27 7.05 -10.10 -11.48
N SER A 28 7.95 -10.58 -10.61
CA SER A 28 7.58 -10.95 -9.24
C SER A 28 7.22 -9.73 -8.39
N LEU A 29 7.97 -8.64 -8.50
CA LEU A 29 7.66 -7.39 -7.81
C LEU A 29 6.29 -6.82 -8.24
N MET A 30 5.97 -6.90 -9.54
CA MET A 30 4.66 -6.46 -10.05
C MET A 30 3.51 -7.33 -9.54
N ASN A 31 3.70 -8.65 -9.45
CA ASN A 31 2.70 -9.52 -8.83
C ASN A 31 2.45 -9.15 -7.37
N TYR A 32 3.51 -8.98 -6.57
CA TYR A 32 3.37 -8.54 -5.18
C TYR A 32 2.71 -7.16 -5.04
N PHE A 33 3.04 -6.23 -5.93
CA PHE A 33 2.42 -4.91 -5.94
C PHE A 33 0.92 -4.98 -6.23
N ILE A 34 0.51 -5.77 -7.22
CA ILE A 34 -0.90 -6.00 -7.56
C ILE A 34 -1.64 -6.64 -6.38
N ASP A 35 -1.05 -7.65 -5.75
CA ASP A 35 -1.66 -8.33 -4.61
C ASP A 35 -1.80 -7.40 -3.41
N MET A 36 -0.81 -6.56 -3.15
CA MET A 36 -0.86 -5.57 -2.07
C MET A 36 -1.97 -4.54 -2.30
N ILE A 37 -2.17 -4.08 -3.55
CA ILE A 37 -3.30 -3.19 -3.89
C ILE A 37 -4.64 -3.90 -3.63
N LYS A 38 -4.80 -5.14 -4.10
CA LYS A 38 -6.04 -5.92 -3.92
C LYS A 38 -6.33 -6.17 -2.45
N SER A 39 -5.36 -6.65 -1.68
CA SER A 39 -5.53 -6.94 -0.26
C SER A 39 -5.87 -5.68 0.54
N THR A 40 -5.23 -4.55 0.24
CA THR A 40 -5.53 -3.28 0.92
C THR A 40 -6.92 -2.76 0.57
N SER A 41 -7.30 -2.82 -0.71
CA SER A 41 -8.62 -2.36 -1.18
C SER A 41 -9.75 -3.24 -0.64
N LEU A 42 -9.54 -4.56 -0.61
CA LEU A 42 -10.51 -5.53 -0.08
C LEU A 42 -10.69 -5.36 1.43
N ALA A 43 -9.59 -5.28 2.18
CA ALA A 43 -9.64 -5.07 3.63
C ALA A 43 -10.33 -3.76 3.99
N PHE A 44 -10.05 -2.68 3.26
CA PHE A 44 -10.72 -1.39 3.44
C PHE A 44 -12.23 -1.47 3.16
N THR A 45 -12.60 -2.02 2.00
CA THR A 45 -14.01 -2.14 1.60
C THR A 45 -14.80 -3.00 2.58
N LEU A 46 -14.23 -4.14 3.00
CA LEU A 46 -14.87 -5.07 3.92
C LEU A 46 -15.01 -4.44 5.33
N GLY A 47 -13.98 -3.78 5.83
CA GLY A 47 -14.04 -3.07 7.12
C GLY A 47 -15.09 -1.94 7.13
N VAL A 48 -15.21 -1.18 6.05
CA VAL A 48 -16.26 -0.14 5.93
C VAL A 48 -17.66 -0.76 5.91
N ALA A 49 -17.85 -1.85 5.15
CA ALA A 49 -19.12 -2.55 5.10
C ALA A 49 -19.53 -3.12 6.47
N GLU A 50 -18.59 -3.70 7.22
CA GLU A 50 -18.84 -4.22 8.58
C GLU A 50 -19.22 -3.12 9.57
N ILE A 51 -18.51 -1.98 9.56
CA ILE A 51 -18.82 -0.84 10.44
C ILE A 51 -20.20 -0.27 10.10
N MET A 52 -20.50 -0.11 8.81
CA MET A 52 -21.79 0.38 8.35
C MET A 52 -22.93 -0.57 8.73
N ALA A 53 -22.74 -1.88 8.57
CA ALA A 53 -23.73 -2.88 8.96
C ALA A 53 -24.01 -2.85 10.47
N LYS A 54 -22.98 -2.77 11.32
CA LYS A 54 -23.15 -2.64 12.77
C LYS A 54 -23.88 -1.36 13.14
N ALA A 55 -23.54 -0.24 12.52
CA ALA A 55 -24.22 1.03 12.77
C ALA A 55 -25.68 0.99 12.33
N GLN A 56 -26.01 0.34 11.21
CA GLN A 56 -27.39 0.18 10.77
C GLN A 56 -28.20 -0.72 11.72
N MET A 57 -27.59 -1.80 12.25
CA MET A 57 -28.23 -2.64 13.26
C MET A 57 -28.55 -1.86 14.54
N GLU A 58 -27.57 -1.10 15.05
CA GLU A 58 -27.76 -0.27 16.25
C GLU A 58 -28.75 0.87 16.01
N ALA A 59 -28.71 1.49 14.83
CA ALA A 59 -29.68 2.52 14.45
C ALA A 59 -31.10 1.96 14.35
N SER A 60 -31.26 0.72 13.88
CA SER A 60 -32.56 0.09 13.75
C SER A 60 -33.15 -0.34 15.09
N SER A 61 -32.31 -0.68 16.08
CA SER A 61 -32.77 -0.99 17.45
C SER A 61 -33.12 0.26 18.25
N SER A 62 -32.35 1.34 18.08
CA SER A 62 -32.49 2.59 18.83
C SER A 62 -33.33 3.66 18.12
N PHE A 63 -33.68 3.46 16.84
CA PHE A 63 -34.26 4.44 15.91
C PHE A 63 -33.43 5.73 15.73
N ARG A 64 -32.17 5.72 16.16
CA ARG A 64 -31.23 6.85 16.18
C ARG A 64 -30.29 6.83 14.97
N PHE A 65 -30.86 6.84 13.77
CA PHE A 65 -30.10 6.76 12.51
C PHE A 65 -29.11 7.91 12.33
N PHE A 66 -29.50 9.13 12.71
CA PHE A 66 -28.63 10.30 12.55
C PHE A 66 -27.35 10.18 13.39
N GLU A 67 -27.47 9.82 14.66
CA GLU A 67 -26.31 9.70 15.55
C GLU A 67 -25.42 8.51 15.18
N ALA A 68 -26.02 7.39 14.76
CA ALA A 68 -25.28 6.22 14.29
C ALA A 68 -24.46 6.52 13.03
N PHE A 69 -25.04 7.17 12.02
CA PHE A 69 -24.30 7.54 10.81
C PHE A 69 -23.27 8.64 11.06
N LEU A 70 -23.55 9.58 11.96
CA LEU A 70 -22.57 10.59 12.38
C LEU A 70 -21.37 9.93 13.06
N ALA A 71 -21.59 8.91 13.90
CA ALA A 71 -20.51 8.13 14.52
C ALA A 71 -19.66 7.40 13.47
N VAL A 72 -20.29 6.74 12.49
CA VAL A 72 -19.57 6.08 11.38
C VAL A 72 -18.75 7.10 10.57
N ALA A 73 -19.32 8.26 10.26
CA ALA A 73 -18.62 9.32 9.53
C ALA A 73 -17.38 9.81 10.28
N LEU A 74 -17.47 9.98 11.61
CA LEU A 74 -16.34 10.37 12.45
C LEU A 74 -15.25 9.30 12.48
N ILE A 75 -15.62 8.01 12.59
CA ILE A 75 -14.67 6.89 12.55
C ILE A 75 -13.96 6.87 11.20
N TYR A 76 -14.70 6.97 10.10
CA TYR A 76 -14.13 6.97 8.75
C TYR A 76 -13.19 8.16 8.54
N TRP A 77 -13.59 9.34 8.97
CA TRP A 77 -12.74 10.53 8.93
C TRP A 77 -11.45 10.33 9.71
N GLY A 78 -11.52 9.75 10.92
CA GLY A 78 -10.35 9.41 11.72
C GLY A 78 -9.39 8.44 11.01
N VAL A 79 -9.92 7.39 10.38
CA VAL A 79 -9.13 6.42 9.59
C VAL A 79 -8.44 7.11 8.42
N VAL A 80 -9.15 7.96 7.67
CA VAL A 80 -8.59 8.73 6.55
C VAL A 80 -7.45 9.62 7.04
N VAL A 81 -7.63 10.35 8.15
CA VAL A 81 -6.59 11.21 8.72
C VAL A 81 -5.35 10.40 9.11
N ILE A 82 -5.52 9.23 9.74
CA ILE A 82 -4.40 8.35 10.11
C ILE A 82 -3.66 7.87 8.86
N LEU A 83 -4.38 7.38 7.85
CA LEU A 83 -3.78 6.92 6.59
C LEU A 83 -3.04 8.03 5.86
N THR A 84 -3.62 9.23 5.78
CA THR A 84 -2.96 10.39 5.18
C THR A 84 -1.65 10.70 5.93
N ARG A 85 -1.63 10.64 7.26
CA ARG A 85 -0.41 10.89 8.07
C ARG A 85 0.65 9.82 7.85
N VAL A 86 0.26 8.54 7.81
CA VAL A 86 1.17 7.44 7.51
C VAL A 86 1.76 7.59 6.11
N GLN A 87 0.93 7.95 5.14
CA GLN A 87 1.37 8.23 3.77
C GLN A 87 2.37 9.39 3.74
N THR A 88 2.09 10.51 4.39
CA THR A 88 3.02 11.66 4.41
C THR A 88 4.35 11.28 5.06
N TRP A 89 4.31 10.48 6.13
CA TRP A 89 5.51 9.99 6.81
C TRP A 89 6.32 9.03 5.92
N ALA A 90 5.64 8.10 5.23
CA ALA A 90 6.26 7.16 4.32
C ALA A 90 6.90 7.86 3.11
N GLU A 91 6.19 8.83 2.52
CA GLU A 91 6.70 9.68 1.44
C GLU A 91 7.93 10.49 1.88
N ALA A 92 7.91 11.07 3.08
CA ALA A 92 9.06 11.79 3.62
C ALA A 92 10.28 10.87 3.84
N ARG A 93 10.07 9.60 4.17
CA ARG A 93 11.14 8.59 4.26
C ARG A 93 11.65 8.15 2.89
N LEU A 94 10.76 7.91 1.92
CA LEU A 94 11.13 7.47 0.58
C LEU A 94 11.80 8.58 -0.24
N ASN A 95 11.32 9.82 -0.15
CA ASN A 95 11.92 10.96 -0.84
C ASN A 95 13.37 11.23 -0.39
N LYS A 96 13.73 10.89 0.85
CA LYS A 96 15.14 10.93 1.29
C LYS A 96 16.02 9.88 0.60
N ALA A 97 15.45 8.76 0.14
CA ALA A 97 16.17 7.69 -0.54
C ALA A 97 16.30 7.92 -2.05
N TYR A 98 15.38 8.66 -2.69
CA TYR A 98 15.40 8.95 -4.13
C TYR A 98 16.35 10.11 -4.51
N VAL A 99 16.79 10.92 -3.53
CA VAL A 99 17.69 12.08 -3.74
C VAL A 99 19.17 11.72 -3.49
N ARG A 100 19.55 10.44 -3.50
CA ARG A 100 20.96 9.99 -3.45
C ARG A 100 21.36 9.19 -4.68
#